data_AF-A0A957FRF8-F1
#
_entry.id   AF-A0A957FRF8-F1
#
_cell.length_a   1.000
_cell.length_b   1.000
_cell.length_c   1.000
_cell.angle_alpha   90.00
_cell.angle_beta   90.00
_cell.angle_gamma   90.00
#
_symmetry.space_group_name_H-M   'P 1'
#
loop_
_entity.id
_entity.type
_entity.pdbx_description
1 polymer ?
#
loop_
_entity_poly.entity_id
_entity_poly.type
_entity_poly.pdbx_seq_one_letter_code
_entity_poly.pdbx_strand_id
1 'polypeptide(L)'
;GWLVLGNWQFLDSARQRRKIVPWSEAGLHPTDVEETDYLLSWSRGGTGFRYVTMIDEAATVVLAASANLDIVHQFRSDGRERNLNLYTIFAPKR
;
A
#
# COMPACT_ATOMS: atom_id res chain seq x y z
N GLY A 1 -15.77 -10.45 -15.35
CA GLY A 1 -14.34 -10.73 -15.15
C GLY A 1 -13.98 -10.51 -13.70
N TRP A 2 -12.76 -10.86 -13.30
CA TRP A 2 -12.26 -10.64 -11.95
C TRP A 2 -11.06 -9.69 -12.01
N LEU A 3 -10.96 -8.76 -11.06
CA LEU A 3 -9.76 -7.97 -10.80
C LEU A 3 -9.19 -8.41 -9.46
N VAL A 4 -7.87 -8.58 -9.38
CA VAL A 4 -7.19 -8.93 -8.12
C VAL A 4 -6.14 -7.85 -7.86
N LEU A 5 -6.22 -7.22 -6.70
CA LEU A 5 -5.26 -6.21 -6.23
C LEU A 5 -4.48 -6.75 -5.04
N GLY A 6 -3.16 -6.60 -5.05
CA GLY A 6 -2.28 -6.87 -3.92
C GLY A 6 -1.68 -5.57 -3.41
N ASN A 7 -2.07 -5.15 -2.21
CA ASN A 7 -1.59 -3.94 -1.56
C ASN A 7 -0.57 -4.28 -0.48
N TRP A 8 0.62 -3.71 -0.59
CA TRP A 8 1.69 -3.96 0.36
C TRP A 8 1.41 -3.31 1.72
N GLN A 9 1.23 -4.13 2.75
CA GLN A 9 0.94 -3.71 4.13
C GLN A 9 2.26 -3.51 4.91
N PHE A 10 3.14 -2.68 4.38
CA PHE A 10 4.50 -2.52 4.92
C PHE A 10 4.54 -1.96 6.33
N LEU A 11 3.51 -1.20 6.71
CA LEU A 11 3.35 -0.69 8.07
C LEU A 11 3.19 -1.80 9.10
N ASP A 12 2.81 -3.02 8.74
CA ASP A 12 2.72 -4.14 9.70
C ASP A 12 4.08 -4.80 9.95
N SER A 13 5.05 -4.60 9.05
CA SER A 13 6.39 -5.17 9.19
C SER A 13 7.36 -4.19 9.85
N ALA A 14 7.81 -4.50 11.07
CA ALA A 14 8.83 -3.70 11.77
C ALA A 14 10.11 -3.52 10.95
N ARG A 15 10.48 -4.51 10.12
CA ARG A 15 11.62 -4.42 9.20
C ARG A 15 11.39 -3.39 8.09
N GLN A 16 10.18 -3.26 7.58
CA GLN A 16 9.88 -2.34 6.49
C GLN A 16 9.62 -0.93 7.00
N ARG A 17 8.96 -0.77 8.16
CA ARG A 17 8.81 0.54 8.84
C ARG A 17 10.15 1.25 9.06
N ARG A 18 11.21 0.50 9.38
CA ARG A 18 12.58 1.03 9.53
C ARG A 18 13.15 1.70 8.28
N LYS A 19 12.54 1.50 7.11
CA LYS A 19 12.98 2.13 5.87
C LYS A 19 12.30 3.46 5.61
N ILE A 20 11.25 3.82 6.36
CA ILE A 20 10.56 5.10 6.19
C ILE A 20 11.54 6.21 6.54
N VAL A 21 11.64 7.20 5.65
CA VAL A 21 12.50 8.38 5.80
C VAL A 21 11.66 9.65 5.67
N PRO A 22 12.13 10.79 6.20
CA PRO A 22 11.42 12.06 6.07
C PRO A 22 11.30 12.51 4.61
N TRP A 23 10.20 13.20 4.27
CA TRP A 23 9.99 13.81 2.96
C TRP A 23 11.06 14.85 2.57
N SER A 24 11.70 15.47 3.56
CA SER A 24 12.80 16.42 3.35
C SER A 24 14.00 15.80 2.63
N GLU A 25 14.20 14.47 2.72
CA GLU A 25 15.23 13.75 1.95
C GLU A 25 14.98 13.79 0.44
N ALA A 26 13.72 13.96 0.03
CA ALA A 26 13.32 14.17 -1.36
C ALA A 26 13.05 15.66 -1.68
N GLY A 27 13.34 16.58 -0.75
CA GLY A 27 13.06 18.01 -0.91
C GLY A 27 11.57 18.36 -0.87
N LEU A 28 10.72 17.50 -0.30
CA LEU A 28 9.28 17.71 -0.17
C LEU A 28 8.89 18.05 1.27
N HIS A 29 7.83 18.85 1.41
CA HIS A 29 7.19 19.13 2.68
C HIS A 29 6.06 18.11 2.93
N PRO A 30 5.74 17.74 4.19
CA PRO A 30 4.63 16.83 4.48
C PRO A 30 3.26 17.27 3.95
N THR A 31 3.06 18.56 3.65
CA THR A 31 1.81 19.08 3.05
C THR A 31 1.75 18.91 1.53
N ASP A 32 2.83 18.46 0.89
CA ASP A 32 2.87 18.22 -0.56
C ASP A 32 2.35 16.82 -0.92
N VAL A 33 1.99 16.01 0.08
CA VAL A 33 1.62 14.59 -0.03
C VAL A 33 0.45 14.26 0.89
N GLU A 34 -0.18 13.10 0.66
CA GLU A 34 -1.30 12.64 1.49
C GLU A 34 -0.80 11.96 2.78
N GLU A 35 -1.63 11.90 3.83
CA GLU A 35 -1.27 11.29 5.12
C GLU A 35 -0.90 9.81 5.02
N THR A 36 -1.48 9.12 4.03
CA THR A 36 -1.22 7.70 3.75
C THR A 36 0.04 7.47 2.92
N ASP A 37 0.74 8.54 2.52
CA ASP A 37 1.93 8.46 1.69
C ASP A 37 3.20 8.40 2.54
N TYR A 38 4.13 7.58 2.07
CA TYR A 38 5.39 7.33 2.74
C TYR A 38 6.55 7.34 1.74
N LEU A 39 7.66 7.92 2.18
CA LEU A 39 8.94 7.80 1.50
C LEU A 39 9.76 6.71 2.16
N LEU A 40 10.16 5.68 1.40
CA LEU A 40 11.01 4.60 1.89
C LEU A 40 12.38 4.66 1.23
N SER A 41 13.42 4.47 2.03
CA SER A 41 14.77 4.20 1.53
C SER A 41 14.84 2.87 0.77
N TRP A 42 15.64 2.87 -0.30
CA TRP A 42 15.93 1.72 -1.14
C TRP A 42 17.44 1.59 -1.29
N SER A 43 17.96 0.39 -1.03
CA SER A 43 19.41 0.12 -1.05
C SER A 43 19.79 -1.11 -1.91
N ARG A 44 18.84 -1.70 -2.65
CA ARG A 44 19.10 -2.89 -3.48
C ARG A 44 19.40 -2.49 -4.91
N GLY A 45 20.66 -2.66 -5.34
CA GLY A 45 21.10 -2.27 -6.68
C GLY A 45 21.39 -0.77 -6.82
N GLY A 46 21.61 -0.08 -5.70
CA GLY A 46 21.85 1.36 -5.63
C GLY A 46 21.12 1.99 -4.43
N THR A 47 21.40 3.26 -4.16
CA THR A 47 20.69 4.06 -3.17
C THR A 47 19.61 4.89 -3.86
N GLY A 48 18.40 4.91 -3.30
CA GLY A 48 17.33 5.76 -3.79
C GLY A 48 16.16 5.82 -2.81
N PHE A 49 15.11 6.52 -3.25
CA PHE A 49 13.86 6.63 -2.51
C PHE A 49 12.72 6.02 -3.30
N ARG A 50 11.73 5.49 -2.58
CA ARG A 50 10.52 4.92 -3.14
C ARG A 50 9.32 5.54 -2.44
N TYR A 51 8.53 6.28 -3.20
CA TYR A 51 7.19 6.70 -2.79
C TYR A 51 6.29 5.46 -2.70
N VAL A 52 5.51 5.37 -1.62
CA VAL A 52 4.54 4.30 -1.39
C VAL A 52 3.33 4.89 -0.72
N THR A 53 2.14 4.62 -1.24
CA THR A 53 0.88 4.93 -0.55
C THR A 53 0.35 3.68 0.15
N MET A 54 -0.14 3.83 1.38
CA MET A 54 -0.72 2.76 2.18
C MET A 54 -2.20 2.63 1.87
N ILE A 55 -2.59 1.53 1.23
CA ILE A 55 -3.99 1.20 0.94
C ILE A 55 -4.40 0.02 1.81
N ASP A 56 -5.18 0.29 2.86
CA ASP A 56 -5.73 -0.69 3.78
C ASP A 56 -7.12 -1.20 3.34
N GLU A 57 -7.80 -1.98 4.19
CA GLU A 57 -9.13 -2.50 3.90
C GLU A 57 -10.16 -1.37 3.65
N ALA A 58 -10.14 -0.32 4.48
CA ALA A 58 -11.10 0.78 4.40
C ALA A 58 -10.91 1.63 3.13
N ALA A 59 -9.65 2.00 2.82
CA ALA A 59 -9.32 2.69 1.58
C ALA A 59 -9.71 1.85 0.35
N THR A 60 -9.51 0.52 0.42
CA THR A 60 -9.90 -0.39 -0.67
C THR A 60 -11.42 -0.38 -0.91
N VAL A 61 -12.24 -0.31 0.15
CA VAL A 61 -13.72 -0.20 0.01
C VAL A 61 -14.10 1.07 -0.74
N VAL A 62 -13.47 2.20 -0.41
CA VAL A 62 -13.73 3.49 -1.07
C VAL A 62 -13.34 3.42 -2.55
N LEU A 63 -12.17 2.86 -2.86
CA LEU A 63 -11.71 2.67 -4.24
C LEU A 63 -12.61 1.71 -5.04
N ALA A 64 -13.11 0.65 -4.43
CA ALA A 64 -14.05 -0.27 -5.07
C ALA A 64 -15.34 0.45 -5.46
N ALA A 65 -15.89 1.25 -4.54
CA ALA A 65 -17.10 2.01 -4.77
C ALA A 65 -16.93 3.04 -5.90
N SER A 66 -15.82 3.77 -5.93
CA SER A 66 -15.55 4.76 -6.99
C SER A 66 -15.32 4.12 -8.36
N ALA A 67 -14.81 2.88 -8.39
CA ALA A 67 -14.60 2.10 -9.60
C ALA A 67 -15.82 1.28 -10.06
N ASN A 68 -16.96 1.36 -9.36
CA ASN A 68 -18.16 0.53 -9.61
C ASN A 68 -17.86 -0.99 -9.57
N LEU A 69 -17.10 -1.41 -8.56
CA LEU A 69 -16.73 -2.79 -8.30
C LEU A 69 -17.27 -3.26 -6.94
N ASP A 70 -17.64 -4.53 -6.86
CA ASP A 70 -17.95 -5.21 -5.60
C ASP A 70 -16.74 -6.00 -5.10
N ILE A 71 -16.43 -5.88 -3.80
CA ILE A 71 -15.45 -6.74 -3.13
C ILE A 71 -16.08 -8.09 -2.87
N VAL A 72 -15.52 -9.14 -3.48
CA VAL A 72 -16.00 -10.51 -3.29
C VAL A 72 -15.24 -11.22 -2.18
N HIS A 73 -13.93 -10.99 -2.10
CA HIS A 73 -13.11 -11.54 -1.03
C HIS A 73 -11.93 -10.62 -0.75
N GLN A 74 -11.51 -10.61 0.51
CA GLN A 74 -10.36 -9.85 0.98
C GLN A 74 -9.65 -10.64 2.06
N PHE A 75 -8.33 -10.78 1.94
CA PHE A 75 -7.52 -11.57 2.86
C PHE A 75 -6.08 -11.09 2.89
N ARG A 76 -5.38 -11.41 3.97
CA ARG A 76 -3.96 -11.11 4.13
C ARG A 76 -3.10 -12.34 3.87
N SER A 77 -1.94 -12.14 3.26
CA SER A 77 -0.96 -13.19 2.98
C SER A 77 0.47 -12.62 2.94
N ASP A 78 1.42 -13.50 2.67
CA ASP A 78 2.85 -13.23 2.48
C ASP A 78 3.62 -12.72 3.70
N GLY A 79 4.95 -12.79 3.57
CA GLY A 79 5.85 -12.56 4.68
C GLY A 79 5.86 -13.73 5.66
N ARG A 80 6.72 -13.62 6.67
CA ARG A 80 6.86 -14.66 7.70
C ARG A 80 5.61 -14.71 8.58
N GLU A 81 4.99 -13.56 8.79
CA GLU A 81 3.82 -13.34 9.64
C GLU A 81 2.49 -13.51 8.88
N ARG A 82 2.53 -13.83 7.58
CA ARG A 82 1.37 -14.04 6.70
C ARG A 82 0.41 -12.85 6.59
N ASN A 83 0.93 -11.64 6.77
CA ASN A 83 0.14 -10.42 6.75
C ASN A 83 0.81 -9.26 6.00
N LEU A 84 1.83 -9.54 5.18
CA LEU A 84 2.61 -8.49 4.52
C LEU A 84 1.87 -7.85 3.34
N ASN A 85 0.91 -8.55 2.74
CA ASN A 85 0.08 -8.04 1.66
C ASN A 85 -1.39 -8.24 1.97
N LEU A 86 -2.20 -7.27 1.58
CA LEU A 86 -3.66 -7.33 1.53
C LEU A 86 -4.08 -7.62 0.10
N TYR A 87 -4.71 -8.77 -0.10
CA TYR A 87 -5.28 -9.15 -1.39
C TYR A 87 -6.77 -8.89 -1.40
N THR A 88 -7.25 -8.25 -2.46
CA THR A 88 -8.68 -8.01 -2.68
C THR A 88 -9.09 -8.49 -4.06
N ILE A 89 -10.15 -9.30 -4.10
CA ILE A 89 -10.76 -9.84 -5.31
C ILE A 89 -12.04 -9.07 -5.58
N PHE A 90 -12.14 -8.48 -6.76
CA PHE A 90 -13.28 -7.67 -7.19
C PHE A 90 -14.02 -8.29 -8.37
N ALA A 91 -15.31 -8.03 -8.44
CA ALA A 91 -16.16 -8.25 -9.60
C ALA A 91 -16.87 -6.95 -10.01
N PRO A 92 -17.32 -6.81 -11.28
CA PRO A 92 -18.20 -5.72 -11.67
C PRO A 92 -19.45 -5.68 -10.80
N LYS A 93 -19.85 -4.49 -10.40
CA LYS A 93 -21.11 -4.28 -9.68
C LYS A 93 -22.29 -4.64 -10.57
N ARG A 94 -23.27 -5.35 -10.01
CA ARG A 94 -24.49 -5.76 -10.72
C ARG A 94 -25.58 -4.71 -10.66
#